data_AF-A0A9D1Q4I8-F1
#
_entry.id   AF-A0A9D1Q4I8-F1
#
_cell.length_a   1.000
_cell.length_b   1.000
_cell.length_c   1.000
_cell.angle_alpha   90.00
_cell.angle_beta   90.00
_cell.angle_gamma   90.00
#
_symmetry.space_group_name_H-M   'P 1'
#
loop_
_entity.id
_entity.type
_entity.pdbx_description
1 polymer ?
#
loop_
_entity_poly.entity_id
_entity_poly.type
_entity_poly.pdbx_seq_one_letter_code
_entity_poly.pdbx_strand_id
1 'polypeptide(L)'
;MQKQSDKFTFSLLTILATLSLLVILVVLVTSLVKLVDKSIGGTPFVDQDLVAERLTPYGRVNTGNLVSDVVKAKSPQDVYAGLCASCHDTGLNDAPLTGDNAAWAARFQERGLDGLHASSINGRNLMPAKGGDPRLTDEEVMNTVDFILAKSGIEVASSDPAEDIVAEEESTEAEVGETEVAAEEKADEAMVEEATDATQASESDDKTE
;
A
#
# COMPACT_ATOMS: atom_id res chain seq x y z
N MET A 1 51.36 53.67 -54.44
CA MET A 1 50.37 53.48 -53.36
C MET A 1 49.76 52.06 -53.36
N GLN A 2 49.51 51.42 -54.52
CA GLN A 2 48.91 50.06 -54.61
C GLN A 2 49.48 48.97 -53.67
N LYS A 3 50.80 48.88 -53.46
CA LYS A 3 51.39 47.80 -52.63
C LYS A 3 50.92 47.78 -51.15
N GLN A 4 50.24 48.82 -50.67
CA GLN A 4 49.61 48.86 -49.33
C GLN A 4 48.12 48.46 -49.36
N SER A 5 47.37 48.78 -50.42
CA SER A 5 45.95 48.37 -50.55
C SER A 5 45.80 46.85 -50.66
N ASP A 6 46.72 46.19 -51.37
CA ASP A 6 46.65 44.75 -51.62
C ASP A 6 46.90 43.94 -50.33
N LYS A 7 47.76 44.46 -49.44
CA LYS A 7 48.00 43.87 -48.11
C LYS A 7 46.82 44.07 -47.16
N PHE A 8 46.20 45.26 -47.20
CA PHE A 8 45.05 45.56 -46.35
C PHE A 8 43.83 44.73 -46.76
N THR A 9 43.56 44.61 -48.07
CA THR A 9 42.47 43.77 -48.58
C THR A 9 42.70 42.29 -48.34
N PHE A 10 43.94 41.78 -48.48
CA PHE A 10 44.25 40.39 -48.13
C PHE A 10 44.06 40.11 -46.62
N SER A 11 44.52 41.02 -45.74
CA SER A 11 44.31 40.90 -44.29
C SER A 11 42.82 40.96 -43.92
N LEU A 12 42.05 41.84 -44.56
CA LEU A 12 40.61 41.95 -44.34
C LEU A 12 39.88 40.67 -44.80
N LEU A 13 40.27 40.12 -45.96
CA LEU A 13 39.70 38.89 -46.50
C LEU A 13 39.96 37.69 -45.58
N THR A 14 41.18 37.55 -45.05
CA THR A 14 41.50 36.44 -44.14
C THR A 14 40.77 36.56 -42.80
N ILE A 15 40.60 37.76 -42.25
CA ILE A 15 39.81 37.99 -41.02
C ILE A 15 38.32 37.69 -41.25
N LEU A 16 37.75 38.10 -42.39
CA LEU A 16 36.37 37.77 -42.74
C LEU A 16 36.17 36.27 -42.97
N ALA A 17 37.14 35.59 -43.59
CA ALA A 17 37.10 34.15 -43.81
C ALA A 17 37.18 33.35 -42.50
N THR A 18 38.06 33.72 -41.57
CA THR A 18 38.17 33.04 -40.26
C THR A 18 36.96 33.32 -39.36
N LEU A 19 36.42 34.54 -39.39
CA LEU A 19 35.20 34.90 -38.66
C LEU A 19 33.97 34.18 -39.24
N SER A 20 33.86 34.09 -40.57
CA SER A 20 32.82 33.29 -41.23
C SER A 20 32.92 31.81 -40.88
N LEU A 21 34.12 31.22 -40.91
CA LEU A 21 34.38 29.84 -40.49
C LEU A 21 33.97 29.60 -39.03
N LEU A 22 34.31 30.52 -38.13
CA LEU A 22 33.97 30.43 -36.70
C LEU A 22 32.45 30.51 -36.49
N VAL A 23 31.75 31.44 -37.16
CA VAL A 23 30.28 31.54 -37.10
C VAL A 23 29.64 30.26 -37.65
N ILE A 24 30.11 29.73 -38.78
CA ILE A 24 29.62 28.46 -39.34
C ILE A 24 29.84 27.31 -38.35
N LEU A 25 31.00 27.23 -37.70
CA LEU A 25 31.29 26.21 -36.69
C LEU A 25 30.32 26.31 -35.50
N VAL A 26 30.07 27.51 -34.98
CA VAL A 26 29.10 27.73 -33.88
C VAL A 26 27.67 27.37 -34.31
N VAL A 27 27.27 27.71 -35.54
CA VAL A 27 25.96 27.31 -36.10
C VAL A 27 25.86 25.80 -36.24
N LEU A 28 26.91 25.11 -36.72
CA LEU A 28 26.93 23.66 -36.83
C LEU A 28 26.86 22.97 -35.45
N VAL A 29 27.63 23.45 -34.45
CA VAL A 29 27.59 22.92 -33.08
C VAL A 29 26.22 23.13 -32.44
N THR A 30 25.64 24.34 -32.54
CA THR A 30 24.30 24.60 -31.98
C THR A 30 23.18 23.87 -32.74
N SER A 31 23.35 23.62 -34.03
CA SER A 31 22.44 22.76 -34.81
C SER A 31 22.58 21.28 -34.42
N LEU A 32 23.79 20.81 -34.11
CA LEU A 32 24.04 19.45 -33.65
C LEU A 32 23.44 19.21 -32.26
N VAL A 33 23.64 20.14 -31.31
CA VAL A 33 23.02 20.08 -29.97
C VAL A 33 21.51 19.98 -30.09
N LYS A 34 20.87 20.88 -30.86
CA LYS A 34 19.41 20.82 -31.11
C LYS A 34 18.93 19.54 -31.76
N LEU A 35 19.73 18.95 -32.65
CA LEU A 35 19.43 17.66 -33.28
C LEU A 35 19.52 16.51 -32.27
N VAL A 36 20.50 16.55 -31.36
CA VAL A 36 20.67 15.60 -30.26
C VAL A 36 19.52 15.74 -29.25
N ASP A 37 19.17 16.95 -28.81
CA ASP A 37 18.02 17.21 -27.92
C ASP A 37 16.71 16.67 -28.52
N LYS A 38 16.51 16.87 -29.83
CA LYS A 38 15.37 16.38 -30.59
C LYS A 38 15.36 14.85 -30.75
N SER A 39 16.53 14.21 -30.75
CA SER A 39 16.70 12.76 -30.94
C SER A 39 16.74 11.97 -29.63
N ILE A 40 17.14 12.59 -28.52
CA ILE A 40 17.23 11.94 -27.19
C ILE A 40 15.94 12.17 -26.38
N GLY A 41 15.03 13.03 -26.87
CA GLY A 41 13.75 13.29 -26.20
C GLY A 41 13.94 14.14 -24.95
N GLY A 42 14.64 15.26 -25.10
CA GLY A 42 15.13 16.07 -23.98
C GLY A 42 14.07 16.46 -22.95
N THR A 43 14.12 15.82 -21.79
CA THR A 43 13.53 16.32 -20.54
C THR A 43 14.57 17.16 -19.80
N PRO A 44 14.19 18.28 -19.17
CA PRO A 44 15.12 19.06 -18.35
C PRO A 44 15.50 18.27 -17.08
N PHE A 45 16.76 18.41 -16.66
CA PHE A 45 17.33 17.72 -15.48
C PHE A 45 16.64 18.06 -14.13
N VAL A 46 15.75 19.06 -14.11
CA VAL A 46 14.83 19.32 -13.01
C VAL A 46 13.43 19.38 -13.60
N ASP A 47 12.78 18.23 -13.62
CA ASP A 47 11.37 18.12 -13.97
C ASP A 47 10.53 18.63 -12.78
N GLN A 48 10.00 19.85 -12.92
CA GLN A 48 9.21 20.51 -11.87
C GLN A 48 7.89 19.78 -11.62
N ASP A 49 7.40 18.99 -12.56
CA ASP A 49 6.16 18.23 -12.42
C ASP A 49 6.38 17.03 -11.47
N LEU A 50 7.57 16.40 -11.51
CA LEU A 50 8.00 15.38 -10.53
C LEU A 50 8.23 15.96 -9.12
N VAL A 51 8.50 17.26 -9.00
CA VAL A 51 8.59 17.95 -7.70
C VAL A 51 7.18 18.24 -7.17
N ALA A 52 6.26 18.68 -8.03
CA ALA A 52 4.86 18.93 -7.67
C ALA A 52 4.15 17.66 -7.19
N GLU A 53 4.39 16.51 -7.83
CA GLU A 53 3.83 15.22 -7.43
C GLU A 53 4.25 14.80 -6.01
N ARG A 54 5.47 15.15 -5.57
CA ARG A 54 5.94 14.84 -4.20
C ARG A 54 5.50 15.84 -3.14
N LEU A 55 4.99 17.01 -3.54
CA LEU A 55 4.46 18.05 -2.66
C LEU A 55 2.94 17.98 -2.48
N THR A 56 2.25 17.02 -3.09
CA THR A 56 0.84 16.78 -2.80
C THR A 56 0.65 16.43 -1.31
N PRO A 57 -0.25 17.09 -0.57
CA PRO A 57 -0.40 16.88 0.86
C PRO A 57 -0.95 15.47 1.16
N TYR A 58 -0.18 14.66 1.87
CA TYR A 58 -0.53 13.28 2.28
C TYR A 58 -1.67 13.20 3.33
N GLY A 59 -2.34 14.30 3.63
CA GLY A 59 -3.42 14.35 4.62
C GLY A 59 -4.42 15.46 4.31
N ARG A 60 -5.65 15.05 4.02
CA ARG A 60 -6.84 15.91 4.09
C ARG A 60 -7.68 15.40 5.26
N VAL A 61 -8.11 16.31 6.15
CA VAL A 61 -9.02 15.95 7.23
C VAL A 61 -10.46 16.14 6.75
N ASN A 62 -11.26 15.08 6.82
CA ASN A 62 -12.67 15.13 6.46
C ASN A 62 -13.49 15.71 7.61
N THR A 63 -13.90 16.97 7.46
CA THR A 63 -14.83 17.65 8.40
C THR A 63 -16.30 17.41 8.01
N GLY A 64 -16.61 16.19 7.58
CA GLY A 64 -17.92 15.76 7.07
C GLY A 64 -18.19 14.29 7.40
N ASN A 65 -19.44 13.86 7.28
CA ASN A 65 -19.96 12.56 7.72
C ASN A 65 -19.03 11.37 7.44
N LEU A 66 -18.46 10.76 8.48
CA LEU A 66 -17.33 9.83 8.41
C LEU A 66 -17.67 8.39 7.97
N VAL A 67 -18.82 8.17 7.33
CA VAL A 67 -19.33 6.83 6.96
C VAL A 67 -19.46 6.61 5.45
N SER A 68 -18.71 7.35 4.63
CA SER A 68 -18.73 7.17 3.16
C SER A 68 -17.37 7.27 2.47
N ASP A 69 -16.34 7.79 3.13
CA ASP A 69 -14.95 7.60 2.70
C ASP A 69 -14.38 6.33 3.38
N VAL A 70 -14.99 5.18 3.08
CA VAL A 70 -14.23 3.93 3.10
C VAL A 70 -13.14 4.12 2.06
N VAL A 71 -11.89 4.32 2.52
CA VAL A 71 -10.71 4.38 1.66
C VAL A 71 -10.79 3.18 0.74
N LYS A 72 -11.00 3.40 -0.57
CA LYS A 72 -11.32 2.31 -1.49
C LYS A 72 -10.22 1.26 -1.38
N ALA A 73 -10.56 0.12 -0.79
CA ALA A 73 -9.62 -0.94 -0.51
C ALA A 73 -8.93 -1.33 -1.83
N LYS A 74 -7.60 -1.38 -1.80
CA LYS A 74 -6.81 -1.85 -2.94
C LYS A 74 -7.16 -3.31 -3.18
N SER A 75 -7.15 -3.73 -4.45
CA SER A 75 -7.34 -5.15 -4.73
C SER A 75 -6.17 -5.96 -4.16
N PRO A 76 -6.39 -7.21 -3.73
CA PRO A 76 -5.31 -8.12 -3.33
C PRO A 76 -4.19 -8.23 -4.36
N GLN A 77 -4.55 -8.17 -5.65
CA GLN A 77 -3.66 -8.21 -6.79
C GLN A 77 -2.77 -6.96 -6.87
N ASP A 78 -3.32 -5.77 -6.61
CA ASP A 78 -2.57 -4.50 -6.60
C ASP A 78 -1.59 -4.44 -5.42
N VAL A 79 -2.04 -4.85 -4.22
CA VAL A 79 -1.18 -4.91 -3.02
C VAL A 79 -0.07 -5.93 -3.23
N TYR A 80 -0.40 -7.10 -3.79
CA TYR A 80 0.58 -8.13 -4.13
C TYR A 80 1.63 -7.60 -5.10
N ALA A 81 1.20 -7.05 -6.24
CA ALA A 81 2.10 -6.57 -7.29
C ALA A 81 2.97 -5.38 -6.84
N GLY A 82 2.40 -4.47 -6.04
CA GLY A 82 3.10 -3.26 -5.58
C GLY A 82 4.08 -3.50 -4.42
N LEU A 83 3.85 -4.52 -3.59
CA LEU A 83 4.64 -4.76 -2.37
C LEU A 83 5.15 -6.20 -2.27
N CYS A 84 4.24 -7.18 -2.18
CA CYS A 84 4.54 -8.55 -1.75
C CYS A 84 5.37 -9.33 -2.78
N ALA A 85 5.10 -9.13 -4.08
CA ALA A 85 5.75 -9.79 -5.21
C ALA A 85 7.29 -9.69 -5.16
N SER A 86 7.81 -8.54 -4.72
CA SER A 86 9.26 -8.28 -4.62
C SER A 86 10.03 -9.38 -3.87
N CYS A 87 9.44 -9.92 -2.80
CA CYS A 87 9.97 -11.05 -2.04
C CYS A 87 9.35 -12.39 -2.43
N HIS A 88 8.03 -12.42 -2.66
CA HIS A 88 7.28 -13.68 -2.82
C HIS A 88 7.28 -14.27 -4.24
N ASP A 89 7.63 -13.53 -5.29
CA ASP A 89 7.92 -14.13 -6.61
C ASP A 89 9.39 -14.60 -6.72
N THR A 90 10.28 -14.10 -5.86
CA THR A 90 11.75 -14.32 -5.97
C THR A 90 12.33 -15.22 -4.88
N GLY A 91 11.62 -15.43 -3.77
CA GLY A 91 12.11 -16.14 -2.59
C GLY A 91 13.11 -15.34 -1.76
N LEU A 92 13.13 -14.01 -1.89
CA LEU A 92 14.08 -13.14 -1.18
C LEU A 92 14.00 -13.36 0.33
N ASN A 93 15.16 -13.53 0.98
CA ASN A 93 15.27 -13.81 2.41
C ASN A 93 14.47 -15.05 2.88
N ASP A 94 14.45 -16.11 2.06
CA ASP A 94 13.70 -17.36 2.28
C ASP A 94 12.17 -17.15 2.39
N ALA A 95 11.65 -16.10 1.75
CA ALA A 95 10.21 -15.90 1.59
C ALA A 95 9.59 -17.08 0.81
N PRO A 96 8.41 -17.60 1.23
CA PRO A 96 7.72 -18.64 0.49
C PRO A 96 7.31 -18.14 -0.90
N LEU A 97 7.73 -18.88 -1.94
CA LEU A 97 7.38 -18.58 -3.33
C LEU A 97 5.88 -18.72 -3.56
N THR A 98 5.23 -17.69 -4.08
CA THR A 98 3.83 -17.78 -4.49
C THR A 98 3.68 -18.75 -5.66
N GLY A 99 2.76 -19.71 -5.54
CA GLY A 99 2.65 -20.84 -6.47
C GLY A 99 3.31 -22.14 -5.98
N ASP A 100 4.17 -22.09 -4.96
CA ASP A 100 4.74 -23.30 -4.35
C ASP A 100 3.73 -23.96 -3.40
N ASN A 101 2.87 -24.81 -3.96
CA ASN A 101 1.84 -25.52 -3.22
C ASN A 101 2.38 -26.29 -2.02
N ALA A 102 3.56 -26.91 -2.11
CA ALA A 102 4.13 -27.67 -1.00
C ALA A 102 4.60 -26.76 0.15
N ALA A 103 5.28 -25.66 -0.18
CA ALA A 103 5.74 -24.69 0.80
C ALA A 103 4.58 -23.96 1.51
N TRP A 104 3.49 -23.67 0.79
CA TRP A 104 2.29 -23.06 1.38
C TRP A 104 1.43 -24.07 2.14
N ALA A 105 1.32 -25.33 1.68
CA ALA A 105 0.51 -26.35 2.36
C ALA A 105 1.08 -26.68 3.74
N ALA A 106 2.40 -26.81 3.88
CA ALA A 106 3.05 -26.98 5.17
C ALA A 106 2.77 -25.80 6.12
N ARG A 107 2.89 -24.55 5.62
CA ARG A 107 2.64 -23.33 6.41
C ARG A 107 1.18 -23.21 6.85
N PHE A 108 0.24 -23.55 5.97
CA PHE A 108 -1.19 -23.54 6.25
C PHE A 108 -1.57 -24.62 7.27
N GLN A 109 -0.99 -25.83 7.17
CA GLN A 109 -1.17 -26.90 8.17
C GLN A 109 -0.58 -26.54 9.54
N GLU A 110 0.56 -25.85 9.59
CA GLU A 110 1.21 -25.45 10.84
C GLU A 110 0.50 -24.30 11.58
N ARG A 111 -0.15 -23.38 10.85
CA ARG A 111 -0.63 -22.10 11.41
C ARG A 111 -2.13 -21.84 11.25
N GLY A 112 -2.80 -22.57 10.37
CA GLY A 112 -4.13 -22.20 9.89
C GLY A 112 -4.14 -20.86 9.16
N LEU A 113 -5.34 -20.41 8.80
CA LEU A 113 -5.54 -19.13 8.10
C LEU A 113 -5.20 -17.93 9.00
N ASP A 114 -5.84 -17.86 10.17
CA ASP A 114 -5.66 -16.80 11.17
C ASP A 114 -4.19 -16.60 11.57
N GLY A 115 -3.43 -17.69 11.68
CA GLY A 115 -2.02 -17.64 12.02
C GLY A 115 -1.12 -17.09 10.90
N LEU A 116 -1.53 -17.23 9.63
CA LEU A 116 -0.86 -16.61 8.47
C LEU A 116 -1.24 -15.14 8.34
N HIS A 117 -2.53 -14.81 8.53
CA HIS A 117 -3.03 -13.43 8.62
C HIS A 117 -2.29 -12.65 9.72
N ALA A 118 -2.29 -13.16 10.94
CA ALA A 118 -1.62 -12.55 12.08
C ALA A 118 -0.09 -12.42 11.85
N SER A 119 0.55 -13.39 11.19
CA SER A 119 1.98 -13.30 10.85
C SER A 119 2.27 -12.21 9.81
N SER A 120 1.34 -11.96 8.88
CA SER A 120 1.49 -10.95 7.82
C SER A 120 1.19 -9.54 8.33
N ILE A 121 0.18 -9.40 9.21
CA ILE A 121 -0.17 -8.12 9.87
C ILE A 121 0.97 -7.69 10.80
N ASN A 122 1.40 -8.56 11.72
CA ASN A 122 2.39 -8.22 12.75
C ASN A 122 3.85 -8.35 12.29
N GLY A 123 4.10 -9.02 11.16
CA GLY A 123 5.43 -9.36 10.67
C GLY A 123 5.98 -10.64 11.33
N ARG A 124 6.88 -11.32 10.61
CA ARG A 124 7.46 -12.59 11.06
C ARG A 124 8.85 -12.80 10.47
N ASN A 125 9.84 -13.08 11.32
CA ASN A 125 11.23 -13.29 10.94
C ASN A 125 11.78 -12.08 10.16
N LEU A 126 12.03 -12.23 8.85
CA LEU A 126 12.51 -11.19 7.94
C LEU A 126 11.37 -10.54 7.12
N MET A 127 10.13 -11.00 7.28
CA MET A 127 8.94 -10.36 6.71
C MET A 127 8.49 -9.21 7.62
N PRO A 128 8.52 -7.93 7.17
CA PRO A 128 8.06 -6.80 7.97
C PRO A 128 6.54 -6.82 8.17
N ALA A 129 6.08 -6.14 9.24
CA ALA A 129 4.66 -5.92 9.51
C ALA A 129 3.96 -5.28 8.30
N LYS A 130 2.78 -5.80 7.94
CA LYS A 130 1.98 -5.37 6.78
C LYS A 130 2.76 -5.34 5.45
N GLY A 131 3.73 -6.23 5.27
CA GLY A 131 4.60 -6.24 4.09
C GLY A 131 5.49 -4.99 3.95
N GLY A 132 5.60 -4.16 4.99
CA GLY A 132 6.44 -2.96 5.02
C GLY A 132 5.70 -1.64 4.82
N ASP A 133 4.40 -1.65 4.53
CA ASP A 133 3.59 -0.42 4.43
C ASP A 133 2.57 -0.32 5.57
N PRO A 134 2.79 0.54 6.59
CA PRO A 134 1.87 0.69 7.71
C PRO A 134 0.53 1.34 7.33
N ARG A 135 0.36 1.82 6.09
CA ARG A 135 -0.88 2.42 5.58
C ARG A 135 -1.89 1.40 5.09
N LEU A 136 -1.51 0.13 4.91
CA LEU A 136 -2.46 -0.92 4.57
C LEU A 136 -3.41 -1.19 5.74
N THR A 137 -4.69 -1.41 5.43
CA THR A 137 -5.62 -1.93 6.45
C THR A 137 -5.30 -3.40 6.73
N ASP A 138 -5.75 -3.91 7.88
CA ASP A 138 -5.54 -5.33 8.22
C ASP A 138 -6.29 -6.23 7.22
N GLU A 139 -7.47 -5.80 6.77
CA GLU A 139 -8.27 -6.42 5.71
C GLU A 139 -7.54 -6.47 4.36
N GLU A 140 -6.90 -5.37 3.92
CA GLU A 140 -6.08 -5.38 2.70
C GLU A 140 -4.93 -6.41 2.78
N VAL A 141 -4.35 -6.60 3.98
CA VAL A 141 -3.30 -7.60 4.21
C VAL A 141 -3.88 -9.02 4.20
N MET A 142 -4.99 -9.27 4.88
CA MET A 142 -5.64 -10.59 4.93
C MET A 142 -6.07 -11.07 3.54
N ASN A 143 -6.79 -10.23 2.80
CA ASN A 143 -7.25 -10.56 1.44
C ASN A 143 -6.05 -10.79 0.49
N THR A 144 -4.91 -10.13 0.72
CA THR A 144 -3.66 -10.37 -0.04
C THR A 144 -3.01 -11.71 0.32
N VAL A 145 -3.06 -12.15 1.59
CA VAL A 145 -2.62 -13.50 1.99
C VAL A 145 -3.50 -14.56 1.34
N ASP A 146 -4.81 -14.32 1.28
CA ASP A 146 -5.78 -15.24 0.67
C ASP A 146 -5.55 -15.39 -0.83
N PHE A 147 -5.29 -14.28 -1.52
CA PHE A 147 -4.84 -14.29 -2.92
C PHE A 147 -3.54 -15.10 -3.13
N ILE A 148 -2.57 -14.99 -2.21
CA ILE A 148 -1.32 -15.76 -2.28
C ILE A 148 -1.57 -17.26 -2.06
N LEU A 149 -2.45 -17.62 -1.12
CA LEU A 149 -2.85 -19.00 -0.84
C LEU A 149 -3.58 -19.61 -2.05
N ALA A 150 -4.56 -18.89 -2.61
CA ALA A 150 -5.29 -19.30 -3.80
C ALA A 150 -4.37 -19.48 -5.02
N LYS A 151 -3.47 -18.52 -5.28
CA LYS A 151 -2.43 -18.61 -6.33
C LYS A 151 -1.43 -19.76 -6.09
N SER A 152 -1.37 -20.29 -4.87
CA SER A 152 -0.57 -21.46 -4.47
C SER A 152 -1.38 -22.76 -4.39
N GLY A 153 -2.64 -22.77 -4.84
CA GLY A 153 -3.51 -23.95 -4.84
C GLY A 153 -4.06 -24.35 -3.47
N ILE A 154 -4.20 -23.38 -2.56
CA ILE A 154 -4.90 -23.55 -1.28
C ILE A 154 -6.15 -22.68 -1.32
N GLU A 155 -7.30 -23.33 -1.44
CA GLU A 155 -8.58 -22.62 -1.42
C GLU A 155 -8.96 -22.28 0.02
N VAL A 156 -9.06 -20.98 0.27
CA VAL A 156 -9.68 -20.39 1.44
C VAL A 156 -11.02 -19.81 0.99
N ALA A 157 -12.03 -19.82 1.86
CA ALA A 157 -13.36 -19.33 1.51
C ALA A 157 -13.28 -17.84 1.11
N SER A 158 -13.40 -17.58 -0.19
CA SER A 158 -13.17 -16.24 -0.74
C SER A 158 -14.28 -15.29 -0.32
N SER A 159 -13.95 -14.29 0.49
CA SER A 159 -14.79 -13.11 0.66
C SER A 159 -14.55 -12.12 -0.49
N ASP A 160 -14.91 -12.53 -1.71
CA ASP A 160 -14.93 -11.66 -2.87
C ASP A 160 -16.23 -10.84 -2.84
N PRO A 161 -16.20 -9.50 -2.66
CA PRO A 161 -17.43 -8.69 -2.54
C PRO A 161 -18.19 -8.50 -3.86
N ALA A 162 -17.92 -9.32 -4.88
CA ALA A 162 -18.19 -9.02 -6.28
C ALA A 162 -19.01 -10.06 -7.06
N GLU A 163 -19.13 -11.32 -6.60
CA GLU A 163 -19.84 -12.36 -7.36
C GLU A 163 -21.15 -12.89 -6.73
N ASP A 164 -21.47 -12.53 -5.49
CA ASP A 164 -22.68 -13.02 -4.80
C ASP A 164 -23.90 -12.07 -4.93
N ILE A 165 -24.29 -11.77 -6.18
CA ILE A 165 -25.57 -11.10 -6.51
C ILE A 165 -26.22 -11.71 -7.78
N VAL A 166 -26.19 -13.03 -7.97
CA VAL A 166 -26.95 -13.71 -9.05
C VAL A 166 -27.44 -15.14 -8.72
N ALA A 167 -27.93 -15.42 -7.50
CA ALA A 167 -28.93 -16.47 -7.27
C ALA A 167 -29.47 -16.47 -5.83
N GLU A 168 -30.68 -15.92 -5.62
CA GLU A 168 -31.76 -16.51 -4.79
C GLU A 168 -32.93 -15.52 -4.64
N GLU A 169 -33.73 -15.40 -5.71
CA GLU A 169 -35.11 -14.89 -5.68
C GLU A 169 -35.97 -15.85 -6.53
N GLU A 170 -37.15 -16.21 -6.03
CA GLU A 170 -38.03 -17.32 -6.47
C GLU A 170 -37.41 -18.74 -6.41
N SER A 171 -37.96 -19.73 -5.69
CA SER A 171 -39.24 -19.87 -4.95
C SER A 171 -39.04 -20.99 -3.90
N THR A 172 -39.80 -21.11 -2.79
CA THR A 172 -41.27 -21.26 -2.73
C THR A 172 -41.90 -20.76 -1.43
N GLU A 173 -43.18 -20.40 -1.55
CA GLU A 173 -44.03 -19.76 -0.53
C GLU A 173 -44.70 -20.75 0.45
N ALA A 174 -44.94 -20.28 1.68
CA ALA A 174 -45.94 -20.69 2.68
C ALA A 174 -46.00 -22.13 3.25
N GLU A 175 -45.85 -22.22 4.58
CA GLU A 175 -46.98 -22.57 5.47
C GLU A 175 -46.96 -21.68 6.72
N VAL A 176 -48.13 -21.20 7.16
CA VAL A 176 -48.29 -20.28 8.31
C VAL A 176 -48.93 -21.02 9.48
N GLY A 177 -48.35 -20.88 10.68
CA GLY A 177 -48.87 -21.42 11.93
C GLY A 177 -48.74 -20.42 13.08
N GLU A 178 -49.67 -19.47 13.14
CA GLU A 178 -49.75 -18.44 14.18
C GLU A 178 -50.66 -18.88 15.33
N THR A 179 -50.18 -18.84 16.59
CA THR A 179 -51.02 -18.55 17.77
C THR A 179 -50.20 -17.94 18.91
N GLU A 180 -50.69 -16.81 19.40
CA GLU A 180 -50.22 -15.95 20.50
C GLU A 180 -50.49 -16.54 21.92
N VAL A 181 -49.90 -15.97 22.98
CA VAL A 181 -50.61 -15.39 24.18
C VAL A 181 -49.69 -15.17 25.42
N ALA A 182 -49.68 -13.92 25.92
CA ALA A 182 -49.34 -13.40 27.28
C ALA A 182 -47.95 -13.72 27.94
N ALA A 183 -47.15 -12.77 28.46
CA ALA A 183 -47.37 -11.75 29.55
C ALA A 183 -47.55 -12.40 30.95
N GLU A 184 -46.99 -11.99 32.10
CA GLU A 184 -46.66 -10.71 32.79
C GLU A 184 -45.54 -10.97 33.87
N GLU A 185 -44.85 -10.06 34.60
CA GLU A 185 -44.34 -8.66 34.44
C GLU A 185 -43.31 -8.37 35.60
N LYS A 186 -42.54 -7.25 35.55
CA LYS A 186 -41.79 -6.55 36.66
C LYS A 186 -40.51 -7.22 37.25
N ALA A 187 -39.35 -6.56 37.29
CA ALA A 187 -38.87 -5.43 38.15
C ALA A 187 -38.39 -5.90 39.55
N ASP A 188 -37.45 -5.28 40.26
CA ASP A 188 -36.97 -3.87 40.23
C ASP A 188 -35.50 -3.75 40.71
N GLU A 189 -34.86 -2.61 40.47
CA GLU A 189 -33.53 -2.26 41.02
C GLU A 189 -33.60 -1.85 42.50
N ALA A 190 -32.62 -2.25 43.33
CA ALA A 190 -32.09 -1.39 44.39
C ALA A 190 -30.78 -1.94 45.01
N MET A 191 -29.77 -1.08 45.06
CA MET A 191 -28.59 -1.20 45.92
C MET A 191 -28.85 -0.42 47.23
N VAL A 192 -28.24 -0.82 48.37
CA VAL A 192 -27.65 0.05 49.42
C VAL A 192 -27.37 -0.74 50.74
N GLU A 193 -26.07 -0.88 51.01
CA GLU A 193 -25.32 -0.75 52.27
C GLU A 193 -25.60 -1.47 53.62
N GLU A 194 -24.44 -1.70 54.26
CA GLU A 194 -24.09 -1.61 55.69
C GLU A 194 -24.35 -2.77 56.69
N ALA A 195 -23.25 -3.13 57.38
CA ALA A 195 -23.16 -3.59 58.78
C ALA A 195 -23.91 -4.87 59.23
N THR A 196 -23.46 -5.70 60.19
CA THR A 196 -22.19 -5.92 60.92
C THR A 196 -22.41 -7.21 61.76
N ASP A 197 -21.49 -8.17 61.76
CA ASP A 197 -21.26 -9.16 62.86
C ASP A 197 -19.92 -9.87 62.54
N ALA A 198 -18.77 -9.66 63.19
CA ALA A 198 -18.37 -9.76 64.61
C ALA A 198 -17.94 -11.19 65.05
N THR A 199 -16.88 -11.23 65.88
CA THR A 199 -16.43 -12.37 66.73
C THR A 199 -15.61 -13.50 66.05
N GLN A 200 -14.46 -13.98 66.55
CA GLN A 200 -13.48 -13.49 67.54
C GLN A 200 -12.21 -14.40 67.55
N ALA A 201 -11.08 -13.88 68.07
CA ALA A 201 -9.87 -14.59 68.54
C ALA A 201 -8.93 -15.17 67.44
N SER A 202 -7.59 -15.18 67.61
CA SER A 202 -6.75 -14.91 68.80
C SER A 202 -5.39 -14.25 68.44
N GLU A 203 -4.70 -13.71 69.46
CA GLU A 203 -3.23 -13.57 69.67
C GLU A 203 -2.27 -14.04 68.54
N SER A 204 -1.12 -13.41 68.29
CA SER A 204 -0.30 -12.51 69.13
C SER A 204 0.79 -11.76 68.32
N ASP A 205 1.30 -10.66 68.87
CA ASP A 205 2.47 -9.91 68.38
C ASP A 205 3.74 -10.77 68.16
N ASP A 206 4.49 -10.46 67.09
CA ASP A 206 5.96 -10.33 67.15
C ASP A 206 6.42 -9.26 66.13
N LYS A 207 7.68 -8.82 66.22
CA LYS A 207 8.05 -7.41 66.01
C LYS A 207 9.44 -7.27 65.37
N THR A 208 9.53 -6.50 64.27
CA THR A 208 10.74 -5.80 63.80
C THR A 208 11.99 -6.65 63.51
N GLU A 209 12.36 -6.75 62.22
CA GLU A 209 13.51 -6.01 61.65
C GLU A 209 13.31 -5.79 60.13
#